data_AF-A0A7N2L2R3-F1
#
_entry.id   AF-A0A7N2L2R3-F1
#
_cell.length_a   1.000
_cell.length_b   1.000
_cell.length_c   1.000
_cell.angle_alpha   90.00
_cell.angle_beta   90.00
_cell.angle_gamma   90.00
#
_symmetry.space_group_name_H-M   'P 1'
#
loop_
_entity.id
_entity.type
_entity.pdbx_description
1 polymer ?
#
loop_
_entity_poly.entity_id
_entity_poly.type
_entity_poly.pdbx_seq_one_letter_code
_entity_poly.pdbx_strand_id
1 'polypeptide(L)'
;MAIKIHAFVFLGLVLSLISVASAISGTATYYTVYTPSACYGFQDQGVMIAAASDALYENGAACGRMYKVRCTGPTNAGVPQPCRGEVTVKIVDRCPSPGCQSTIDLSQEAFNIIADPAAGKINIDYTQV
;
A
#
# COMPACT_ATOMS: atom_id res chain seq x y z
N MET A 1 54.02 -13.26 9.81
CA MET A 1 52.64 -13.29 10.33
C MET A 1 51.71 -12.69 9.26
N ALA A 2 51.29 -13.50 8.30
CA ALA A 2 50.49 -13.05 7.14
C ALA A 2 49.17 -13.84 7.03
N ILE A 3 48.63 -14.25 8.17
CA ILE A 3 47.36 -14.98 8.28
C ILE A 3 46.59 -14.30 9.40
N LYS A 4 45.86 -13.21 9.08
CA LYS A 4 44.80 -12.59 9.90
C LYS A 4 44.25 -11.26 9.37
N ILE A 5 44.47 -10.90 8.10
CA ILE A 5 43.84 -9.70 7.50
C ILE A 5 42.71 -10.11 6.54
N HIS A 6 42.92 -11.17 5.75
CA HIS A 6 41.90 -11.69 4.81
C HIS A 6 40.61 -12.17 5.50
N ALA A 7 40.72 -12.86 6.64
CA ALA A 7 39.54 -13.38 7.36
C ALA A 7 38.65 -12.27 7.94
N PHE A 8 39.24 -11.14 8.36
CA PHE A 8 38.48 -9.99 8.89
C PHE A 8 37.80 -9.19 7.78
N VAL A 9 38.43 -9.06 6.60
CA VAL A 9 37.83 -8.38 5.44
C VAL A 9 36.62 -9.15 4.89
N PHE A 10 36.68 -10.50 4.88
CA PHE A 10 35.54 -11.32 4.49
C PHE A 10 34.40 -11.33 5.52
N LEU A 11 34.70 -11.24 6.82
CA LEU A 11 33.65 -11.19 7.86
C LEU A 11 32.90 -9.84 7.88
N GLY A 12 33.55 -8.74 7.49
CA GLY A 12 32.93 -7.42 7.37
C GLY A 12 32.03 -7.25 6.14
N LEU A 13 32.33 -7.96 5.03
CA LEU A 13 31.60 -7.83 3.77
C LEU A 13 30.21 -8.53 3.78
N VAL A 14 29.97 -9.44 4.74
CA VAL A 14 28.70 -10.20 4.82
C VAL A 14 27.60 -9.44 5.57
N LEU A 15 27.94 -8.41 6.35
CA LEU A 15 26.98 -7.60 7.12
C LEU A 15 26.27 -6.50 6.31
N SER A 16 26.62 -6.29 5.04
CA SER A 16 26.21 -5.10 4.27
C SER A 16 24.98 -5.24 3.38
N LEU A 17 24.20 -6.32 3.46
CA LEU A 17 23.05 -6.54 2.56
C LEU A 17 21.74 -6.94 3.27
N ILE A 18 21.57 -6.56 4.54
CA ILE A 18 20.25 -6.67 5.17
C ILE A 18 19.44 -5.43 4.79
N SER A 19 18.92 -5.40 3.57
CA SER A 19 17.86 -4.45 3.20
C SER A 19 16.60 -4.81 3.97
N VAL A 20 16.37 -4.15 5.10
CA VAL A 20 15.11 -4.25 5.82
C VAL A 20 14.06 -3.48 5.02
N ALA A 21 13.29 -4.17 4.19
CA ALA A 21 12.09 -3.60 3.60
C ALA A 21 11.03 -3.46 4.70
N SER A 22 10.97 -2.31 5.35
CA SER A 22 9.94 -1.99 6.33
C SER A 22 8.64 -1.63 5.61
N ALA A 23 7.62 -2.47 5.74
CA ALA A 23 6.28 -2.13 5.28
C ALA A 23 5.66 -1.06 6.20
N ILE A 24 4.96 -0.10 5.60
CA ILE A 24 4.30 0.99 6.32
C ILE A 24 2.89 0.53 6.67
N SER A 25 2.52 0.61 7.95
CA SER A 25 1.16 0.28 8.36
C SER A 25 0.19 1.42 8.04
N GLY A 26 -1.04 1.05 7.69
CA GLY A 26 -2.11 1.99 7.38
C GLY A 26 -3.48 1.33 7.46
N THR A 27 -4.48 2.01 6.93
CA THR A 27 -5.82 1.45 6.76
C THR A 27 -6.28 1.56 5.33
N ALA A 28 -7.13 0.62 4.90
CA ALA A 28 -7.77 0.66 3.60
C ALA A 28 -9.29 0.60 3.70
N THR A 29 -9.94 1.32 2.78
CA THR A 29 -11.37 1.24 2.44
C THR A 29 -11.48 0.96 0.94
N TYR A 30 -12.69 1.03 0.38
CA TYR A 30 -12.87 1.01 -1.07
C TYR A 30 -13.94 2.00 -1.56
N TYR A 31 -13.82 2.36 -2.83
CA TYR A 31 -14.75 3.21 -3.58
C TYR A 31 -15.12 2.57 -4.92
N THR A 32 -16.14 3.10 -5.60
CA THR A 32 -16.76 2.48 -6.79
C THR A 32 -16.87 3.39 -8.02
N VAL A 33 -16.45 4.65 -7.91
CA VAL A 33 -16.47 5.61 -9.02
C VAL A 33 -15.05 6.12 -9.24
N TYR A 34 -14.45 5.79 -10.38
CA TYR A 34 -13.01 5.97 -10.62
C TYR A 34 -12.66 7.20 -11.48
N THR A 35 -13.67 7.87 -12.05
CA THR A 35 -13.51 9.06 -12.88
C THR A 35 -14.54 10.14 -12.51
N PRO A 36 -14.18 11.44 -12.55
CA PRO A 36 -12.83 11.94 -12.79
C PRO A 36 -11.92 11.68 -11.58
N SER A 37 -10.64 11.42 -11.86
CA SER A 37 -9.62 11.25 -10.82
C SER A 37 -8.73 12.50 -10.72
N ALA A 38 -8.17 12.77 -9.54
CA ALA A 38 -7.29 13.91 -9.31
C ALA A 38 -6.03 13.89 -10.19
N CYS A 39 -5.50 12.71 -10.52
CA CYS A 39 -4.28 12.60 -11.32
C CYS A 39 -4.54 12.67 -12.84
N TYR A 40 -5.66 12.11 -13.32
CA TYR A 40 -5.87 11.87 -14.77
C TYR A 40 -7.21 12.40 -15.32
N GLY A 41 -7.99 13.12 -14.52
CA GLY A 41 -9.29 13.64 -14.94
C GLY A 41 -10.21 12.52 -15.40
N PHE A 42 -10.83 12.68 -16.57
CA PHE A 42 -11.78 11.71 -17.15
C PHE A 42 -11.12 10.51 -17.84
N GLN A 43 -9.79 10.41 -17.83
CA GLN A 43 -9.13 9.25 -18.43
C GLN A 43 -9.32 8.02 -17.55
N ASP A 44 -9.96 7.00 -18.10
CA ASP A 44 -10.09 5.69 -17.45
C ASP A 44 -8.71 5.05 -17.26
N GLN A 45 -8.38 4.75 -16.00
CA GLN A 45 -7.14 4.09 -15.60
C GLN A 45 -7.33 2.60 -15.30
N GLY A 46 -8.54 2.09 -15.49
CA GLY A 46 -8.93 0.71 -15.21
C GLY A 46 -9.17 0.44 -13.72
N VAL A 47 -9.06 -0.84 -13.37
CA VAL A 47 -9.14 -1.37 -12.01
C VAL A 47 -7.73 -1.67 -11.48
N MET A 48 -7.58 -2.05 -10.21
CA MET A 48 -6.27 -2.11 -9.53
C MET A 48 -5.65 -0.73 -9.34
N ILE A 49 -6.50 0.20 -8.94
CA ILE A 49 -6.16 1.60 -8.67
C ILE A 49 -6.52 1.95 -7.24
N ALA A 50 -6.03 3.08 -6.76
CA ALA A 50 -6.39 3.61 -5.46
C ALA A 50 -6.34 5.14 -5.39
N ALA A 51 -7.10 5.69 -4.45
CA ALA A 51 -6.98 7.06 -3.99
C ALA A 51 -6.09 7.12 -2.73
N ALA A 52 -5.16 8.06 -2.69
CA ALA A 52 -4.23 8.21 -1.57
C ALA A 52 -4.72 9.29 -0.59
N SER A 53 -4.57 9.04 0.72
CA SER A 53 -4.75 10.09 1.74
C SER A 53 -3.84 11.30 1.47
N ASP A 54 -4.17 12.49 1.99
CA ASP A 54 -3.40 13.71 1.72
C ASP A 54 -1.90 13.58 1.99
N ALA A 55 -1.53 12.89 3.07
CA ALA A 55 -0.14 12.64 3.43
C ALA A 55 0.57 11.75 2.40
N LEU A 56 -0.11 10.70 1.91
CA LEU A 56 0.45 9.78 0.91
C LEU A 56 0.38 10.34 -0.52
N TYR A 57 -0.63 11.15 -0.82
CA TYR A 57 -0.83 11.78 -2.12
C TYR A 57 0.26 12.80 -2.45
N GLU A 58 0.83 13.44 -1.42
CA GLU A 58 1.99 14.34 -1.52
C GLU A 58 1.78 15.45 -2.58
N ASN A 59 0.64 16.14 -2.55
CA ASN A 59 0.27 17.16 -3.55
C ASN A 59 0.37 16.66 -5.01
N GLY A 60 0.07 15.38 -5.24
CA GLY A 60 0.10 14.75 -6.57
C GLY A 60 1.41 14.06 -6.91
N ALA A 61 2.44 14.17 -6.07
CA ALA A 61 3.71 13.50 -6.33
C ALA A 61 3.57 11.96 -6.32
N ALA A 62 2.52 11.41 -5.70
CA ALA A 62 2.22 9.99 -5.72
C ALA A 62 1.49 9.50 -6.98
N CYS A 63 0.97 10.38 -7.83
CA CYS A 63 0.26 10.00 -9.05
C CYS A 63 1.10 9.04 -9.91
N GLY A 64 0.53 7.89 -10.26
CA GLY A 64 1.18 6.86 -11.06
C GLY A 64 2.15 5.94 -10.31
N ARG A 65 2.47 6.23 -9.03
CA ARG A 65 3.27 5.29 -8.20
C ARG A 65 2.48 4.01 -7.95
N MET A 66 3.19 2.89 -7.94
CA MET A 66 2.64 1.57 -7.64
C MET A 66 2.90 1.22 -6.19
N TYR A 67 1.89 0.66 -5.51
CA TYR A 67 2.01 0.19 -4.14
C TYR A 67 1.52 -1.24 -4.04
N LYS A 68 2.33 -2.08 -3.39
CA LYS A 68 1.88 -3.37 -2.90
C LYS A 68 1.18 -3.16 -1.56
N VAL A 69 -0.04 -3.66 -1.44
CA VAL A 69 -0.93 -3.49 -0.28
C VAL A 69 -1.38 -4.86 0.21
N ARG A 70 -1.21 -5.14 1.50
CA ARG A 70 -1.55 -6.42 2.13
C ARG A 70 -2.47 -6.20 3.32
N CYS A 71 -3.56 -6.96 3.41
CA CYS A 71 -4.42 -6.94 4.59
C CYS A 71 -3.71 -7.56 5.80
N THR A 72 -3.78 -6.88 6.96
CA THR A 72 -3.17 -7.34 8.21
C THR A 72 -4.18 -7.64 9.32
N GLY A 73 -5.41 -7.15 9.20
CA GLY A 73 -6.48 -7.54 10.11
C GLY A 73 -7.72 -6.66 10.05
N PRO A 74 -8.71 -6.93 10.91
CA PRO A 74 -9.94 -6.14 11.00
C PRO A 74 -9.74 -4.81 11.72
N THR A 75 -10.59 -3.83 11.42
CA THR A 75 -10.79 -2.65 12.27
C THR A 75 -12.09 -2.68 13.07
N ASN A 76 -12.94 -3.70 12.87
CA ASN A 76 -14.23 -3.82 13.54
C ASN A 76 -14.54 -5.28 13.92
N ALA A 77 -15.53 -5.47 14.80
CA ALA A 77 -15.92 -6.79 15.31
C ALA A 77 -16.90 -7.56 14.39
N GLY A 78 -17.49 -6.92 13.38
CA GLY A 78 -18.48 -7.53 12.49
C GLY A 78 -17.86 -8.55 11.52
N VAL A 79 -16.61 -8.32 11.11
CA VAL A 79 -15.85 -9.23 10.25
C VAL A 79 -14.49 -9.51 10.89
N PRO A 80 -14.38 -10.52 11.79
CA PRO A 80 -13.18 -10.74 12.59
C PRO A 80 -11.97 -11.28 11.80
N GLN A 81 -12.19 -11.88 10.63
CA GLN A 81 -11.14 -12.42 9.77
C GLN A 81 -11.32 -11.93 8.32
N PRO A 82 -11.09 -10.64 8.05
CA PRO A 82 -11.42 -10.07 6.75
C PRO A 82 -10.37 -10.41 5.68
N CYS A 83 -9.13 -10.72 6.06
CA CYS A 83 -8.00 -10.77 5.14
C CYS A 83 -7.99 -12.01 4.22
N ARG A 84 -7.64 -11.77 2.96
CA ARG A 84 -7.49 -12.76 1.89
C ARG A 84 -6.09 -12.77 1.28
N GLY A 85 -5.40 -11.62 1.19
CA GLY A 85 -4.09 -11.55 0.55
C GLY A 85 -3.49 -10.15 0.38
N GLU A 86 -2.75 -10.00 -0.72
CA GLU A 86 -2.11 -8.75 -1.15
C GLU A 86 -2.39 -8.45 -2.62
N VAL A 87 -2.30 -7.17 -3.00
CA VAL A 87 -2.51 -6.68 -4.36
C VAL A 87 -1.55 -5.53 -4.65
N THR A 88 -1.17 -5.33 -5.91
CA THR A 88 -0.43 -4.14 -6.34
C THR A 88 -1.39 -3.18 -7.05
N VAL A 89 -1.43 -1.93 -6.61
CA VAL A 89 -2.32 -0.89 -7.16
C VAL A 89 -1.56 0.36 -7.58
N LYS A 90 -2.12 1.09 -8.55
CA LYS A 90 -1.63 2.41 -8.98
C LYS A 90 -2.37 3.52 -8.24
N ILE A 91 -1.66 4.52 -7.71
CA ILE A 91 -2.31 5.74 -7.22
C ILE A 91 -2.79 6.58 -8.39
N VAL A 92 -4.10 6.84 -8.45
CA VAL A 92 -4.72 7.64 -9.51
C VAL A 92 -5.54 8.80 -8.96
N ASP A 93 -5.84 8.82 -7.67
CA ASP A 93 -6.73 9.82 -7.09
C ASP A 93 -6.29 10.25 -5.69
N ARG A 94 -6.99 11.26 -5.17
CA ARG A 94 -6.79 11.84 -3.85
C ARG A 94 -8.00 11.54 -2.97
N CYS A 95 -7.74 11.12 -1.74
CA CYS A 95 -8.72 10.77 -0.73
C CYS A 95 -8.65 11.76 0.45
N PRO A 96 -9.23 12.97 0.34
CA PRO A 96 -9.10 14.00 1.37
C PRO A 96 -10.03 13.76 2.56
N SER A 97 -9.56 14.13 3.75
CA SER A 97 -10.40 14.26 4.95
C SER A 97 -11.36 15.46 4.80
N PRO A 98 -12.61 15.41 5.31
CA PRO A 98 -13.23 14.33 6.08
C PRO A 98 -13.92 13.25 5.23
N GLY A 99 -13.97 13.43 3.90
CA GLY A 99 -14.70 12.53 2.99
C GLY A 99 -14.13 11.13 2.89
N CYS A 100 -12.84 10.97 3.21
CA CYS A 100 -12.14 9.70 3.24
C CYS A 100 -11.32 9.54 4.52
N GLN A 101 -11.43 8.37 5.15
CA GLN A 101 -10.78 8.07 6.43
C GLN A 101 -9.87 6.84 6.37
N SER A 102 -9.25 6.58 5.21
CA SER A 102 -8.27 5.54 5.01
C SER A 102 -6.94 6.12 4.54
N THR A 103 -5.86 5.35 4.70
CA THR A 103 -4.54 5.71 4.16
C THR A 103 -4.53 5.53 2.64
N ILE A 104 -5.15 4.44 2.18
CA ILE A 104 -5.33 4.06 0.78
C ILE A 104 -6.79 3.62 0.59
N ASP A 105 -7.52 4.27 -0.30
CA ASP A 105 -8.89 3.86 -0.68
C ASP A 105 -8.82 3.11 -2.00
N LEU A 106 -9.07 1.81 -1.96
CA LEU A 106 -8.83 0.91 -3.09
C LEU A 106 -10.01 0.90 -4.06
N SER A 107 -9.75 0.58 -5.34
CA SER A 107 -10.83 0.12 -6.22
C SER A 107 -11.53 -1.09 -5.58
N GLN A 108 -12.84 -1.22 -5.75
CA GLN A 108 -13.61 -2.33 -5.16
C GLN A 108 -13.03 -3.69 -5.55
N GLU A 109 -12.55 -3.85 -6.78
CA GLU A 109 -11.90 -5.07 -7.25
C GLU A 109 -10.60 -5.34 -6.49
N ALA A 110 -9.77 -4.32 -6.27
CA ALA A 110 -8.52 -4.44 -5.52
C ALA A 110 -8.79 -4.78 -4.05
N PHE A 111 -9.80 -4.16 -3.43
CA PHE A 111 -10.20 -4.48 -2.07
C PHE A 111 -10.67 -5.92 -1.93
N ASN A 112 -11.52 -6.38 -2.87
CA ASN A 112 -12.06 -7.75 -2.86
C ASN A 112 -10.97 -8.83 -2.94
N ILE A 113 -9.83 -8.53 -3.59
CA ILE A 113 -8.67 -9.43 -3.63
C ILE A 113 -8.04 -9.58 -2.25
N ILE A 114 -7.90 -8.49 -1.48
CA ILE A 114 -7.16 -8.52 -0.21
C ILE A 114 -8.04 -8.72 1.01
N ALA A 115 -9.34 -8.44 0.93
CA ALA A 115 -10.24 -8.56 2.07
C ALA A 115 -11.72 -8.70 1.71
N ASP A 116 -12.51 -9.13 2.69
CA ASP A 116 -13.96 -9.14 2.63
C ASP A 116 -14.56 -7.72 2.60
N PRO A 117 -15.25 -7.31 1.51
CA PRO A 117 -15.88 -5.99 1.43
C PRO A 117 -16.90 -5.72 2.55
N ALA A 118 -17.48 -6.76 3.18
CA ALA A 118 -18.33 -6.57 4.35
C ALA A 118 -17.60 -5.93 5.55
N ALA A 119 -16.27 -6.00 5.59
CA ALA A 119 -15.48 -5.34 6.62
C ALA A 119 -15.53 -3.81 6.49
N GLY A 120 -15.70 -3.27 5.27
CA GLY A 120 -15.72 -1.84 4.96
C GLY A 120 -14.38 -1.11 5.13
N LYS A 121 -13.66 -1.40 6.23
CA LYS A 121 -12.33 -0.89 6.55
C LYS A 121 -11.47 -2.00 7.17
N ILE A 122 -10.20 -2.03 6.79
CA ILE A 122 -9.22 -3.02 7.24
C ILE A 122 -7.90 -2.34 7.62
N ASN A 123 -7.12 -3.01 8.47
CA ASN A 123 -5.71 -2.68 8.64
C ASN A 123 -4.91 -3.27 7.47
N ILE A 124 -3.93 -2.51 6.99
CA ILE A 124 -3.04 -2.91 5.92
C ILE A 124 -1.58 -2.62 6.27
N ASP A 125 -0.69 -3.33 5.60
CA ASP A 125 0.67 -2.87 5.36
C ASP A 125 0.84 -2.56 3.87
N TYR A 126 1.61 -1.52 3.55
CA TYR A 126 1.89 -1.14 2.17
C TYR A 126 3.33 -0.70 1.94
N THR A 127 3.81 -0.91 0.72
CA THR A 127 5.15 -0.54 0.25
C THR A 127 5.08 -0.09 -1.20
N GLN A 128 5.79 0.99 -1.53
CA GLN A 128 6.00 1.36 -2.94
C GLN A 128 6.83 0.27 -3.63
N VAL A 129 6.49 -0.05 -4.87
CA VAL A 129 7.20 -1.04 -5.72
C VAL A 129 7.70 -0.44 -7.02
#